data_AF-A0A8J3MLR8-F1
#
_entry.id   AF-A0A8J3MLR8-F1
#
_cell.length_a   1.000
_cell.length_b   1.000
_cell.length_c   1.000
_cell.angle_alpha   90.00
_cell.angle_beta   90.00
_cell.angle_gamma   90.00
#
_symmetry.space_group_name_H-M   'P 1'
#
loop_
_entity.id
_entity.type
_entity.pdbx_description
1 polymer ?
#
loop_
_entity_poly.entity_id
_entity_poly.type
_entity_poly.pdbx_seq_one_letter_code
_entity_poly.pdbx_strand_id
1 'polypeptide(L)'
;MTGDRPGPYKAPVRVSDIPVPPAVAARPRDERGYPVPAITPWDGGQPRFATTGIARTYICAVERRCSICGLAMAPGPVWRVVAGPEADAIAAALAEPDGYANAAATAEAPGHRTCMLYAAVACPYLAHPTARRGHDAVTPTLAASRGDRSTGGGAVAGFADYAFRVQNGMVLFRFTGPAGLRPHTVGAEQLDELRAAIAAEPGPAEPAPAYLGTDEAAADLRCGELLRRAPR
;
A
#
# COMPACT_ATOMS: atom_id res chain seq x y z
N MET A 1 -36.68 9.24 -25.72
CA MET A 1 -36.42 7.98 -24.98
C MET A 1 -35.23 7.32 -25.64
N THR A 2 -34.04 7.49 -25.07
CA THR A 2 -32.81 6.81 -25.52
C THR A 2 -32.14 6.28 -24.27
N GLY A 3 -32.11 4.96 -24.18
CA GLY A 3 -31.79 4.19 -23.00
C GLY A 3 -30.36 4.39 -22.53
N ASP A 4 -30.25 4.69 -21.24
CA ASP A 4 -29.04 4.60 -20.46
C ASP A 4 -28.71 3.10 -20.31
N ARG A 5 -27.71 2.62 -21.06
CA ARG A 5 -27.17 1.27 -20.85
C ARG A 5 -26.19 1.37 -19.68
N PRO A 6 -26.45 0.74 -18.52
CA PRO A 6 -25.46 0.68 -17.46
C PRO A 6 -24.28 -0.14 -17.97
N GLY A 7 -23.09 0.47 -18.01
CA GLY A 7 -21.85 -0.24 -18.32
C GLY A 7 -21.61 -1.39 -17.33
N PRO A 8 -20.72 -2.36 -17.66
CA PRO A 8 -20.55 -3.63 -16.94
C PRO A 8 -19.92 -3.52 -15.54
N TYR A 9 -19.85 -2.32 -14.96
CA TYR A 9 -19.18 -2.11 -13.68
C TYR A 9 -20.10 -2.53 -12.52
N LYS A 10 -19.64 -3.48 -11.70
CA LYS A 10 -20.27 -3.78 -10.40
C LYS A 10 -20.48 -2.48 -9.61
N ALA A 11 -21.63 -2.36 -8.96
CA ALA A 11 -21.94 -1.20 -8.12
C ALA A 11 -20.80 -0.93 -7.11
N PRO A 12 -20.49 0.35 -6.82
CA PRO A 12 -19.42 0.69 -5.89
C PRO A 12 -19.69 0.09 -4.52
N VAL A 13 -18.70 -0.63 -3.99
CA VAL A 13 -18.74 -1.19 -2.63
C VAL A 13 -18.65 -0.04 -1.63
N ARG A 14 -19.56 0.01 -0.66
CA ARG A 14 -19.44 0.98 0.43
C ARG A 14 -18.26 0.59 1.30
N VAL A 15 -17.43 1.56 1.69
CA VAL A 15 -16.24 1.28 2.51
C VAL A 15 -16.60 0.57 3.82
N SER A 16 -17.78 0.86 4.38
CA SER A 16 -18.34 0.19 5.57
C SER A 16 -18.52 -1.32 5.41
N ASP A 17 -18.67 -1.81 4.18
CA ASP A 17 -19.00 -3.20 3.87
C ASP A 17 -17.74 -4.01 3.50
N ILE A 18 -16.59 -3.35 3.47
CA ILE A 18 -15.29 -3.98 3.20
C ILE A 18 -14.81 -4.65 4.49
N PRO A 19 -14.53 -5.97 4.47
CA PRO A 19 -13.99 -6.64 5.65
C PRO A 19 -12.60 -6.10 5.97
N VAL A 20 -12.43 -5.61 7.20
CA VAL A 20 -11.17 -5.00 7.66
C VAL A 20 -10.30 -6.09 8.29
N PRO A 21 -9.05 -6.31 7.81
CA PRO A 21 -8.14 -7.27 8.43
C PRO A 21 -7.88 -6.91 9.91
N PRO A 22 -7.78 -7.89 10.84
CA PRO A 22 -7.60 -7.61 12.27
C PRO A 22 -6.42 -6.67 12.57
N ALA A 23 -5.29 -6.85 11.89
CA ALA A 23 -4.12 -5.99 12.03
C ALA A 23 -4.35 -4.55 11.55
N VAL A 24 -5.19 -4.36 10.54
CA VAL A 24 -5.60 -3.02 10.06
C VAL A 24 -6.63 -2.43 11.01
N ALA A 25 -7.56 -3.23 11.55
CA ALA A 25 -8.58 -2.78 12.48
C ALA A 25 -8.01 -2.25 13.80
N ALA A 26 -6.84 -2.76 14.22
CA ALA A 26 -6.11 -2.32 15.40
C ALA A 26 -5.34 -0.99 15.21
N ARG A 27 -5.34 -0.42 14.01
CA ARG A 27 -4.70 0.87 13.74
C ARG A 27 -5.49 2.02 14.36
N PRO A 28 -4.82 3.14 14.70
CA PRO A 28 -5.51 4.39 15.00
C PRO A 28 -6.46 4.76 13.86
N ARG A 29 -7.55 5.44 14.18
CA ARG A 29 -8.59 5.84 13.23
C ARG A 29 -8.61 7.35 13.06
N ASP A 30 -8.99 7.79 11.88
CA ASP A 30 -9.32 9.20 11.64
C ASP A 30 -10.72 9.53 12.22
N GLU A 31 -11.12 10.80 12.14
CA GLU A 31 -12.42 11.27 12.64
C GLU A 31 -13.63 10.61 11.97
N ARG A 32 -13.45 10.03 10.77
CA ARG A 32 -14.49 9.30 10.03
C ARG A 32 -14.54 7.82 10.44
N GLY A 33 -13.65 7.39 11.32
CA GLY A 33 -13.52 6.01 11.77
C GLY A 33 -12.68 5.12 10.85
N TYR A 34 -12.00 5.67 9.84
CA TYR A 34 -11.18 4.87 8.93
C TYR A 34 -9.79 4.58 9.52
N PRO A 35 -9.29 3.34 9.44
CA PRO A 35 -7.96 3.00 9.93
C PRO A 35 -6.87 3.74 9.15
N VAL A 36 -5.90 4.28 9.87
CA VAL A 36 -4.81 5.07 9.31
C VAL A 36 -3.57 4.19 9.06
N PRO A 37 -3.06 4.11 7.81
CA PRO A 37 -1.84 3.37 7.48
C PRO A 37 -0.65 3.78 8.35
N ALA A 38 0.26 2.84 8.62
CA ALA A 38 1.46 3.08 9.43
C ALA A 38 2.39 4.16 8.86
N ILE A 39 2.44 4.28 7.52
CA ILE A 39 3.26 5.28 6.81
C ILE A 39 2.62 6.67 6.73
N THR A 40 1.35 6.83 7.10
CA THR A 40 0.67 8.13 7.07
C THR A 40 1.15 8.98 8.25
N PRO A 41 1.70 10.19 8.00
CA PRO A 41 2.17 11.05 9.07
C PRO A 41 1.00 11.74 9.78
N TRP A 42 1.23 12.15 11.01
CA TRP A 42 0.26 12.83 11.85
C TRP A 42 0.72 14.26 12.14
N ASP A 43 -0.22 15.19 12.18
CA ASP A 43 0.04 16.58 12.51
C ASP A 43 -1.14 17.14 13.31
N GLY A 44 -0.87 17.62 14.51
CA GLY A 44 -1.90 18.08 15.45
C GLY A 44 -2.95 17.02 15.78
N GLY A 45 -2.58 15.73 15.80
CA GLY A 45 -3.51 14.62 16.02
C GLY A 45 -4.36 14.24 14.81
N GLN A 46 -4.13 14.86 13.65
CA GLN A 46 -4.84 14.58 12.40
C GLN A 46 -3.93 13.84 11.40
N PRO A 47 -4.39 12.75 10.77
CA PRO A 47 -3.62 12.05 9.76
C PRO A 47 -3.56 12.85 8.45
N ARG A 48 -2.37 12.90 7.84
CA ARG A 48 -2.12 13.61 6.57
C ARG A 48 -2.06 12.61 5.41
N PHE A 49 -3.23 12.13 4.95
CA PHE A 49 -3.32 11.14 3.85
C PHE A 49 -2.73 11.60 2.51
N ALA A 50 -2.59 12.92 2.31
CA ALA A 50 -2.03 13.51 1.10
C ALA A 50 -0.49 13.43 1.04
N THR A 51 0.16 13.06 2.16
CA THR A 51 1.62 12.96 2.27
C THR A 51 2.04 11.58 2.74
N THR A 52 3.18 11.12 2.23
CA THR A 52 3.83 9.91 2.72
C THR A 52 4.87 10.31 3.77
N GLY A 53 4.76 9.79 4.99
CA GLY A 53 5.68 10.08 6.07
C GLY A 53 7.04 9.44 5.80
N ILE A 54 8.05 10.25 5.48
CA ILE A 54 9.38 9.77 5.09
C ILE A 54 10.01 8.95 6.22
N ALA A 55 9.96 9.46 7.45
CA ALA A 55 10.47 8.77 8.64
C ALA A 55 9.78 7.41 8.85
N ARG A 56 8.44 7.39 8.82
CA ARG A 56 7.64 6.17 8.96
C ARG A 56 7.91 5.16 7.86
N THR A 57 8.06 5.62 6.63
CA THR A 57 8.38 4.78 5.48
C THR A 57 9.78 4.18 5.61
N TYR A 58 10.75 4.97 6.06
CA TYR A 58 12.11 4.50 6.32
C TYR A 58 12.14 3.44 7.42
N ILE A 59 11.42 3.66 8.52
CA ILE A 59 11.26 2.66 9.60
C ILE A 59 10.68 1.36 9.03
N CYS A 60 9.60 1.44 8.24
CA CYS A 60 9.00 0.26 7.64
C CYS A 60 9.96 -0.48 6.70
N ALA A 61 10.77 0.27 5.95
CA ALA A 61 11.76 -0.29 5.03
C ALA A 61 12.90 -1.01 5.76
N VAL A 62 13.50 -0.36 6.77
CA VAL A 62 14.64 -0.90 7.53
C VAL A 62 14.22 -2.08 8.40
N GLU A 63 13.07 -1.99 9.06
CA GLU A 63 12.62 -3.00 10.03
C GLU A 63 11.73 -4.09 9.41
N ARG A 64 11.60 -4.12 8.08
CA ARG A 64 10.73 -5.05 7.33
C ARG A 64 9.30 -5.09 7.89
N ARG A 65 8.65 -3.93 7.95
CA ARG A 65 7.27 -3.80 8.44
C ARG A 65 6.29 -3.45 7.33
N CYS A 66 5.06 -3.89 7.50
CA CYS A 66 3.99 -3.54 6.57
C CYS A 66 3.65 -2.05 6.66
N SER A 67 3.61 -1.40 5.51
CA SER A 67 3.29 0.02 5.39
C SER A 67 1.86 0.40 5.81
N ILE A 68 0.95 -0.58 5.86
CA ILE A 68 -0.45 -0.37 6.26
C ILE A 68 -0.63 -0.64 7.76
N CYS A 69 -0.34 -1.85 8.23
CA CYS A 69 -0.63 -2.23 9.62
C CYS A 69 0.53 -1.95 10.59
N GLY A 70 1.77 -1.74 10.12
CA GLY A 70 2.95 -1.45 10.95
C GLY A 70 3.56 -2.67 11.67
N LEU A 71 2.97 -3.86 11.49
CA LEU A 71 3.52 -5.10 12.02
C LEU A 71 4.70 -5.59 11.18
N ALA A 72 5.61 -6.34 11.81
CA ALA A 72 6.70 -7.01 11.10
C ALA A 72 6.16 -8.00 10.06
N MET A 73 6.80 -8.06 8.91
CA MET A 73 6.57 -9.08 7.91
C MET A 73 7.57 -10.20 8.14
N ALA A 74 7.09 -11.43 8.31
CA ALA A 74 7.94 -12.60 8.40
C ALA A 74 8.81 -12.74 7.14
N PRO A 75 9.92 -13.50 7.20
CA PRO A 75 10.65 -13.91 6.00
C PRO A 75 9.70 -14.53 4.97
N GLY A 76 9.87 -14.16 3.70
CA GLY A 76 8.96 -14.56 2.61
C GLY A 76 8.41 -13.36 1.83
N PRO A 77 7.45 -13.59 0.92
CA PRO A 77 7.04 -12.58 -0.04
C PRO A 77 6.45 -11.32 0.59
N VAL A 78 6.80 -10.18 0.02
CA VAL A 78 6.17 -8.88 0.30
C VAL A 78 5.20 -8.50 -0.82
N TRP A 79 4.20 -7.70 -0.49
CA TRP A 79 3.14 -7.35 -1.44
C TRP A 79 3.00 -5.84 -1.58
N ARG A 80 2.54 -5.38 -2.74
CA ARG A 80 2.04 -4.02 -2.96
C ARG A 80 0.95 -3.98 -4.02
N VAL A 81 0.23 -2.88 -4.10
CA VAL A 81 -0.69 -2.60 -5.20
C VAL A 81 0.09 -1.91 -6.32
N VAL A 82 -0.13 -2.30 -7.57
CA VAL A 82 0.52 -1.75 -8.76
C VAL A 82 -0.51 -1.32 -9.80
N ALA A 83 -0.16 -0.33 -10.63
CA ALA A 83 -1.00 0.14 -11.73
C ALA A 83 -0.90 -0.76 -12.97
N GLY A 84 -1.88 -0.66 -13.89
CA GLY A 84 -2.02 -1.51 -15.08
C GLY A 84 -0.72 -1.80 -15.86
N PRO A 85 0.03 -0.79 -16.34
CA PRO A 85 1.25 -1.03 -17.12
C PRO A 85 2.32 -1.82 -16.36
N GLU A 86 2.41 -1.62 -15.04
CA GLU A 86 3.33 -2.37 -14.20
C GLU A 86 2.81 -3.78 -13.90
N ALA A 87 1.49 -3.94 -13.75
CA ALA A 87 0.85 -5.26 -13.62
C ALA A 87 1.13 -6.14 -14.84
N ASP A 88 1.02 -5.59 -16.06
CA ASP A 88 1.30 -6.32 -17.31
C ASP A 88 2.77 -6.75 -17.39
N ALA A 89 3.70 -5.86 -17.01
CA ALA A 89 5.12 -6.18 -16.97
C ALA A 89 5.43 -7.29 -15.94
N ILE A 90 4.76 -7.28 -14.78
CA ILE A 90 4.90 -8.34 -13.77
C ILE A 90 4.30 -9.66 -14.25
N ALA A 91 3.16 -9.62 -14.95
CA ALA A 91 2.54 -10.81 -15.52
C ALA A 91 3.47 -11.50 -16.52
N ALA A 92 4.10 -10.72 -17.42
CA ALA A 92 5.10 -11.24 -18.35
C ALA A 92 6.30 -11.86 -17.60
N ALA A 93 6.80 -11.17 -16.57
CA ALA A 93 7.92 -11.65 -15.77
C ALA A 93 7.61 -12.90 -14.93
N LEU A 94 6.34 -13.16 -14.58
CA LEU A 94 5.98 -14.41 -13.90
C LEU A 94 6.06 -15.64 -14.82
N ALA A 95 5.94 -15.45 -16.14
CA ALA A 95 6.12 -16.53 -17.11
C ALA A 95 7.61 -16.87 -17.33
N GLU A 96 8.50 -15.91 -17.11
CA GLU A 96 9.95 -16.04 -17.21
C GLU A 96 10.63 -15.38 -15.98
N PRO A 97 10.67 -16.07 -14.83
CA PRO A 97 10.96 -15.47 -13.52
C PRO A 97 12.42 -14.98 -13.33
N ASP A 98 13.31 -15.25 -14.28
CA ASP A 98 14.71 -14.90 -14.14
C ASP A 98 14.95 -13.39 -14.33
N GLY A 99 15.28 -12.73 -13.21
CA GLY A 99 15.88 -11.41 -13.23
C GLY A 99 14.93 -10.21 -13.19
N TYR A 100 13.62 -10.40 -12.96
CA TYR A 100 12.74 -9.25 -12.82
C TYR A 100 13.07 -8.41 -11.58
N ALA A 101 13.25 -7.12 -11.84
CA ALA A 101 13.10 -6.05 -10.89
C ALA A 101 12.23 -4.96 -11.51
N ASN A 102 11.47 -4.22 -10.71
CA ASN A 102 10.72 -3.07 -11.24
C ASN A 102 11.66 -2.09 -11.98
N ALA A 103 11.22 -1.65 -13.17
CA ALA A 103 12.03 -0.84 -14.07
C ALA A 103 12.40 0.53 -13.48
N ALA A 104 11.50 1.11 -12.67
CA ALA A 104 11.71 2.36 -11.94
C ALA A 104 11.45 2.15 -10.46
N ALA A 105 12.34 2.66 -9.61
CA ALA A 105 12.16 2.61 -8.15
C ALA A 105 10.90 3.40 -7.74
N THR A 106 10.13 2.86 -6.80
CA THR A 106 8.82 3.40 -6.39
C THR A 106 8.85 3.88 -4.94
N ALA A 107 8.03 4.86 -4.57
CA ALA A 107 7.82 5.21 -3.15
C ALA A 107 6.73 4.36 -2.47
N GLU A 108 6.13 3.40 -3.19
CA GLU A 108 5.14 2.49 -2.64
C GLU A 108 5.81 1.39 -1.80
N ALA A 109 5.67 1.52 -0.48
CA ALA A 109 6.27 0.61 0.48
C ALA A 109 5.55 -0.75 0.56
N PRO A 110 6.29 -1.84 0.83
CA PRO A 110 5.75 -3.20 0.93
C PRO A 110 4.77 -3.39 2.09
N GLY A 111 3.96 -4.44 2.01
CA GLY A 111 3.08 -4.88 3.08
C GLY A 111 2.71 -6.36 3.03
N HIS A 112 1.93 -6.80 4.02
CA HIS A 112 1.32 -8.12 3.98
C HIS A 112 0.31 -8.21 2.84
N ARG A 113 0.14 -9.42 2.32
CA ARG A 113 -0.83 -9.72 1.27
C ARG A 113 -2.23 -9.22 1.60
N THR A 114 -2.74 -9.58 2.78
CA THR A 114 -4.09 -9.23 3.23
C THR A 114 -4.27 -7.73 3.42
N CYS A 115 -3.24 -7.04 3.88
CA CYS A 115 -3.24 -5.58 3.97
C CYS A 115 -3.29 -4.90 2.60
N MET A 116 -2.59 -5.46 1.60
CA MET A 116 -2.57 -4.90 0.24
C MET A 116 -3.84 -5.23 -0.55
N LEU A 117 -4.44 -6.40 -0.33
CA LEU A 117 -5.79 -6.71 -0.79
C LEU A 117 -6.79 -5.71 -0.23
N TYR A 118 -6.77 -5.47 1.09
CA TYR A 118 -7.62 -4.45 1.72
C TYR A 118 -7.39 -3.06 1.10
N ALA A 119 -6.14 -2.64 0.92
CA ALA A 119 -5.82 -1.34 0.32
C ALA A 119 -6.38 -1.21 -1.11
N ALA A 120 -6.30 -2.27 -1.91
CA ALA A 120 -6.84 -2.29 -3.28
C ALA A 120 -8.37 -2.13 -3.32
N VAL A 121 -9.10 -2.60 -2.30
CA VAL A 121 -10.55 -2.41 -2.21
C VAL A 121 -10.93 -1.08 -1.57
N ALA A 122 -10.25 -0.70 -0.49
CA ALA A 122 -10.66 0.40 0.38
C ALA A 122 -10.17 1.78 -0.08
N CYS A 123 -9.04 1.86 -0.79
CA CYS A 123 -8.52 3.14 -1.28
C CYS A 123 -9.28 3.58 -2.54
N PRO A 124 -9.99 4.72 -2.55
CA PRO A 124 -10.73 5.16 -3.73
C PRO A 124 -9.88 5.30 -4.99
N TYR A 125 -8.61 5.74 -4.83
CA TYR A 125 -7.67 5.90 -5.94
C TYR A 125 -7.25 4.56 -6.57
N LEU A 126 -7.06 3.52 -5.75
CA LEU A 126 -6.65 2.20 -6.22
C LEU A 126 -7.84 1.37 -6.69
N ALA A 127 -8.99 1.54 -6.04
CA ALA A 127 -10.17 0.72 -6.28
C ALA A 127 -10.90 1.06 -7.58
N HIS A 128 -10.70 2.27 -8.14
CA HIS A 128 -11.45 2.70 -9.32
C HIS A 128 -10.56 3.27 -10.43
N PRO A 129 -10.70 2.79 -11.69
CA PRO A 129 -9.86 3.21 -12.81
C PRO A 129 -10.09 4.68 -13.22
N THR A 130 -11.18 5.31 -12.77
CA THR A 130 -11.44 6.73 -13.03
C THR A 130 -11.23 7.64 -11.83
N ALA A 131 -10.79 7.10 -10.69
CA ALA A 131 -10.48 7.93 -9.54
C ALA A 131 -9.29 8.83 -9.83
N ARG A 132 -9.32 10.02 -9.22
CA ARG A 132 -8.26 11.03 -9.32
C ARG A 132 -7.73 11.30 -7.91
N ARG A 133 -6.43 11.53 -7.78
CA ARG A 133 -5.87 12.01 -6.51
C ARG A 133 -6.44 13.41 -6.21
N GLY A 134 -6.77 13.65 -4.95
CA GLY A 134 -7.22 14.97 -4.50
C GLY A 134 -6.16 16.04 -4.77
N HIS A 135 -6.60 17.30 -4.83
CA HIS A 135 -5.77 18.45 -5.22
C HIS A 135 -4.54 18.68 -4.35
N ASP A 136 -4.56 18.17 -3.11
CA ASP A 136 -3.49 18.35 -2.12
C ASP A 136 -2.48 17.19 -2.08
N ALA A 137 -2.63 16.15 -2.91
CA ALA A 137 -1.73 15.01 -2.92
C ALA A 137 -0.32 15.40 -3.39
N VAL A 138 0.70 15.16 -2.54
CA VAL A 138 2.11 15.38 -2.87
C VAL A 138 2.81 14.01 -2.93
N THR A 139 2.96 13.47 -4.13
CA THR A 139 3.75 12.26 -4.41
C THR A 139 4.86 12.59 -5.39
N PRO A 140 6.14 12.72 -4.95
CA PRO A 140 7.20 13.21 -5.82
C PRO A 140 7.82 12.14 -6.76
N THR A 141 7.37 10.88 -6.72
CA THR A 141 7.98 9.74 -7.46
C THR A 141 7.07 8.95 -8.37
N LEU A 142 5.76 9.16 -8.32
CA LEU A 142 4.90 8.64 -9.38
C LEU A 142 4.95 9.64 -10.52
N ALA A 143 5.24 9.19 -11.73
CA ALA A 143 5.01 9.96 -12.96
C ALA A 143 3.51 10.23 -13.20
N ALA A 144 2.70 10.30 -12.13
CA ALA A 144 1.32 10.65 -12.13
C ALA A 144 1.19 12.08 -11.59
N SER A 145 1.09 13.03 -12.51
CA SER A 145 0.84 14.45 -12.22
C SER A 145 -0.60 14.65 -11.73
N ARG A 146 -0.88 15.87 -11.26
CA ARG A 146 -2.22 16.35 -10.90
C ARG A 146 -3.26 15.90 -11.94
N GLY A 147 -4.33 15.24 -11.49
CA GLY A 147 -5.45 14.87 -12.34
C GLY A 147 -5.27 13.59 -13.16
N ASP A 148 -4.17 12.86 -13.00
CA ASP A 148 -3.99 11.61 -13.74
C ASP A 148 -5.03 10.55 -13.35
N ARG A 149 -5.57 9.92 -14.39
CA ARG A 149 -6.53 8.82 -14.27
C ARG A 149 -5.74 7.58 -13.87
N SER A 150 -6.31 6.74 -13.01
CA SER A 150 -5.82 5.37 -12.90
C SER A 150 -5.83 4.74 -14.30
N THR A 151 -4.72 4.16 -14.74
CA THR A 151 -4.43 3.82 -16.14
C THR A 151 -5.10 2.52 -16.61
N GLY A 152 -6.31 2.25 -16.12
CA GLY A 152 -6.99 0.98 -16.31
C GLY A 152 -6.50 -0.06 -15.30
N GLY A 153 -7.41 -0.51 -14.44
CA GLY A 153 -7.15 -1.57 -13.46
C GLY A 153 -5.86 -1.43 -12.64
N GLY A 154 -5.46 -2.54 -12.04
CA GLY A 154 -4.23 -2.68 -11.29
C GLY A 154 -4.05 -4.13 -10.87
N ALA A 155 -3.09 -4.37 -9.99
CA ALA A 155 -2.93 -5.68 -9.38
C ALA A 155 -2.42 -5.59 -7.96
N VAL A 156 -2.73 -6.60 -7.15
CA VAL A 156 -1.98 -6.88 -5.92
C VAL A 156 -0.86 -7.83 -6.29
N ALA A 157 0.38 -7.34 -6.28
CA ALA A 157 1.56 -8.05 -6.74
C ALA A 157 2.45 -8.45 -5.56
N GLY A 158 2.92 -9.69 -5.58
CA GLY A 158 3.85 -10.26 -4.62
C GLY A 158 5.26 -10.34 -5.20
N PHE A 159 6.25 -10.11 -4.35
CA PHE A 159 7.67 -10.13 -4.69
C PHE A 159 8.44 -10.90 -3.62
N ALA A 160 9.49 -11.61 -4.01
CA ALA A 160 10.34 -12.37 -3.10
C ALA A 160 11.00 -11.43 -2.09
N ASP A 161 11.49 -10.28 -2.55
CA ASP A 161 12.10 -9.28 -1.68
C ASP A 161 12.03 -7.85 -2.23
N TYR A 162 12.55 -6.92 -1.43
CA TYR A 162 12.79 -5.54 -1.83
C TYR A 162 14.15 -5.04 -1.32
N ALA A 163 14.77 -4.17 -2.12
CA ALA A 163 15.81 -3.26 -1.67
C ALA A 163 15.23 -1.84 -1.58
N PHE A 164 15.85 -0.96 -0.81
CA PHE A 164 15.46 0.44 -0.77
C PHE A 164 16.67 1.37 -0.70
N ARG A 165 16.46 2.62 -1.11
CA ARG A 165 17.43 3.71 -0.96
C ARG A 165 16.72 5.00 -0.58
N VAL A 166 17.42 5.88 0.11
CA VAL A 166 16.93 7.25 0.37
C VAL A 166 17.50 8.18 -0.69
N GLN A 167 16.64 8.86 -1.43
CA GLN A 167 17.04 9.79 -2.49
C GLN A 167 16.08 10.98 -2.51
N ASN A 168 16.62 12.21 -2.53
CA ASN A 168 15.84 13.46 -2.58
C ASN A 168 14.72 13.52 -1.53
N GLY A 169 15.02 13.09 -0.30
CA GLY A 169 14.04 13.08 0.78
C GLY A 169 12.96 12.01 0.63
N MET A 170 13.15 10.97 -0.17
CA MET A 170 12.18 9.88 -0.34
C MET A 170 12.82 8.52 -0.15
N VAL A 171 12.03 7.57 0.33
CA VAL A 171 12.42 6.15 0.38
C VAL A 171 11.93 5.49 -0.90
N LEU A 172 12.86 5.08 -1.75
CA LEU A 172 12.58 4.44 -3.02
C LEU A 172 12.87 2.94 -2.93
N PHE A 173 11.89 2.13 -3.30
CA PHE A 173 11.91 0.68 -3.26
C PHE A 173 12.16 0.10 -4.64
N ARG A 174 12.99 -0.95 -4.67
CA ARG A 174 13.18 -1.84 -5.80
C ARG A 174 12.75 -3.24 -5.39
N PHE A 175 11.69 -3.74 -5.99
CA PHE A 175 11.14 -5.07 -5.74
C PHE A 175 11.74 -6.07 -6.72
N THR A 176 12.05 -7.28 -6.24
CA THR A 176 12.70 -8.33 -7.02
C THR A 176 11.98 -9.67 -6.87
N GLY A 177 12.10 -10.52 -7.90
CA GLY A 177 11.56 -11.89 -7.88
C GLY A 177 10.04 -11.94 -7.74
N PRO A 178 9.26 -11.65 -8.81
CA PRO A 178 7.80 -11.77 -8.80
C PRO A 178 7.38 -13.13 -8.23
N ALA A 179 6.51 -13.10 -7.23
CA ALA A 179 6.04 -14.28 -6.50
C ALA A 179 4.54 -14.50 -6.64
N GLY A 180 3.81 -13.52 -7.18
CA GLY A 180 2.39 -13.67 -7.45
C GLY A 180 1.75 -12.39 -7.98
N LEU A 181 0.60 -12.54 -8.63
CA LEU A 181 -0.18 -11.43 -9.15
C LEU A 181 -1.67 -11.71 -8.94
N ARG A 182 -2.42 -10.65 -8.59
CA ARG A 182 -3.89 -10.64 -8.52
C ARG A 182 -4.39 -9.41 -9.25
N PRO A 183 -4.62 -9.50 -10.58
CA PRO A 183 -5.13 -8.39 -11.36
C PRO A 183 -6.56 -8.04 -10.96
N HIS A 184 -6.94 -6.78 -11.15
CA HIS A 184 -8.31 -6.31 -11.04
C HIS A 184 -8.56 -5.14 -12.00
N THR A 185 -9.79 -5.03 -12.48
CA THR A 185 -10.26 -3.80 -13.15
C THR A 185 -10.79 -2.79 -12.13
N VAL A 186 -11.49 -3.28 -11.11
CA VAL A 186 -11.96 -2.52 -9.96
C VAL A 186 -11.63 -3.25 -8.67
N GLY A 187 -11.34 -2.52 -7.60
CA GLY A 187 -10.93 -3.09 -6.31
C GLY A 187 -11.93 -4.10 -5.74
N ALA A 188 -13.22 -3.93 -6.01
CA ALA A 188 -14.29 -4.84 -5.58
C ALA A 188 -14.08 -6.30 -6.04
N GLU A 189 -13.31 -6.54 -7.10
CA GLU A 189 -12.95 -7.89 -7.58
C GLU A 189 -12.05 -8.65 -6.60
N GLN A 190 -11.35 -7.96 -5.69
CA GLN A 190 -10.47 -8.57 -4.68
C GLN A 190 -11.21 -8.96 -3.39
N LEU A 191 -12.52 -8.72 -3.28
CA LEU A 191 -13.27 -8.93 -2.02
C LEU A 191 -13.26 -10.38 -1.53
N ASP A 192 -13.46 -11.35 -2.42
CA ASP A 192 -13.54 -12.76 -2.02
C ASP A 192 -12.16 -13.29 -1.59
N GLU A 193 -11.11 -12.87 -2.29
CA GLU A 193 -9.73 -13.15 -1.92
C GLU A 193 -9.36 -12.48 -0.58
N LEU A 194 -9.78 -11.23 -0.36
CA LEU A 194 -9.59 -10.54 0.92
C LEU A 194 -10.29 -11.29 2.06
N ARG A 195 -11.54 -11.73 1.88
CA ARG A 195 -12.26 -12.52 2.90
C ARG A 195 -11.55 -13.83 3.21
N ALA A 196 -11.12 -14.56 2.17
CA ALA A 196 -10.37 -15.80 2.34
C ALA A 196 -9.05 -15.57 3.09
N ALA A 197 -8.33 -14.50 2.75
CA ALA A 197 -7.06 -14.15 3.39
C ALA A 197 -7.25 -13.76 4.87
N ILE A 198 -8.30 -12.98 5.18
CA ILE A 198 -8.66 -12.65 6.58
C ILE A 198 -9.03 -13.92 7.37
N ALA A 199 -9.75 -14.85 6.77
CA ALA A 199 -10.13 -16.09 7.45
C ALA A 199 -8.94 -17.04 7.71
N ALA A 200 -7.89 -16.96 6.88
CA ALA A 200 -6.70 -17.79 6.99
C ALA A 200 -5.63 -17.22 7.94
N GLU A 201 -5.65 -15.91 8.21
CA GLU A 201 -4.66 -15.26 9.07
C GLU A 201 -5.13 -15.23 10.53
N PRO A 202 -4.38 -15.81 11.49
CA PRO A 202 -4.62 -15.51 12.88
C PRO A 202 -4.43 -14.00 13.10
N GLY A 203 -5.31 -13.40 13.91
CA GLY A 203 -5.16 -12.00 14.32
C GLY A 203 -3.78 -11.76 14.94
N PRO A 204 -3.27 -10.52 14.90
CA PRO A 204 -1.94 -10.25 15.41
C PRO A 204 -1.87 -10.49 16.92
N ALA A 205 -0.80 -11.15 17.38
CA ALA A 205 -0.57 -11.37 18.81
C ALA A 205 -0.29 -10.07 19.56
N GLU A 206 0.34 -9.10 18.88
CA GLU A 206 0.70 -7.80 19.42
C GLU A 206 0.34 -6.68 18.45
N PRO A 207 0.00 -5.47 18.94
CA PRO A 207 -0.24 -4.32 18.10
C PRO A 207 1.07 -3.81 17.46
N ALA A 208 0.92 -2.92 16.46
CA ALA A 208 2.06 -2.21 15.92
C ALA A 208 2.76 -1.36 16.99
N PRO A 209 4.08 -1.16 16.88
CA PRO A 209 4.81 -0.35 17.84
C PRO A 209 4.25 1.07 17.96
N ALA A 210 4.32 1.62 19.17
CA ALA A 210 3.78 2.95 19.48
C ALA A 210 4.37 4.06 18.60
N TYR A 211 5.64 3.95 18.17
CA TYR A 211 6.28 4.92 17.26
C TYR A 211 5.73 4.88 15.82
N LEU A 212 4.89 3.91 15.47
CA LEU A 212 4.07 3.92 14.25
C LEU A 212 2.61 4.28 14.56
N GLY A 213 2.29 4.73 15.77
CA GLY A 213 0.99 5.24 16.19
C GLY A 213 0.74 6.67 15.72
N THR A 214 0.09 7.47 16.56
CA THR A 214 -0.28 8.87 16.26
C THR A 214 0.80 9.89 16.63
N ASP A 215 1.86 9.47 17.32
CA ASP A 215 2.95 10.33 17.77
C ASP A 215 4.03 10.43 16.67
N GLU A 216 4.05 11.55 15.96
CA GLU A 216 5.05 11.80 14.91
C GLU A 216 6.46 12.01 15.47
N ALA A 217 6.59 12.60 16.66
CA ALA A 217 7.90 12.81 17.29
C ALA A 217 8.55 11.48 17.67
N ALA A 218 7.76 10.50 18.12
CA ALA A 218 8.24 9.14 18.35
C ALA A 218 8.71 8.46 17.05
N ALA A 219 8.01 8.68 15.93
CA ALA A 219 8.43 8.19 14.62
C ALA A 219 9.77 8.83 14.19
N ASP A 220 9.91 10.15 14.32
CA ASP A 220 11.14 10.86 13.98
C ASP A 220 12.33 10.41 14.83
N LEU A 221 12.12 10.26 16.15
CA LEU A 221 13.14 9.76 17.07
C LEU A 221 13.62 8.37 16.64
N ARG A 222 12.69 7.45 16.36
CA ARG A 222 13.02 6.09 15.92
C ARG A 222 13.75 6.08 14.58
N CYS A 223 13.31 6.90 13.63
CA CYS A 223 14.00 7.06 12.35
C CYS A 223 15.45 7.53 12.56
N GLY A 224 15.66 8.54 13.42
CA GLY A 224 16.99 9.02 13.77
C GLY A 224 17.89 7.96 14.41
N GLU A 225 17.35 7.07 15.25
CA GLU A 225 18.09 5.93 15.80
C GLU A 225 18.54 4.95 14.73
N LEU A 226 17.65 4.61 13.79
CA LEU A 226 17.96 3.69 12.70
C LEU A 226 19.02 4.27 11.76
N LEU A 227 18.92 5.56 11.43
CA LEU A 227 19.91 6.26 10.60
C LEU A 227 21.30 6.25 11.24
N ARG A 228 21.41 6.39 12.57
CA ARG A 228 22.69 6.31 13.29
C ARG A 228 23.30 4.90 13.30
N ARG A 229 22.49 3.86 13.13
CA ARG A 229 22.91 2.45 13.13
C ARG A 229 23.22 1.92 11.73
N ALA A 230 22.77 2.61 10.68
CA ALA A 230 23.02 2.18 9.31
C ALA A 230 24.54 2.19 9.04
N PRO A 231 25.11 1.10 8.50
CA PRO A 231 26.50 1.09 8.09
C PRO A 231 26.73 2.20 7.05
N ARG A 232 27.79 3.00 7.25
CA ARG A 232 28.19 4.08 6.35
C ARG A 232 28.82 3.55 5.08
#